data_AF-A0A2N3B7W2-F1
#
_entry.id   AF-A0A2N3B7W2-F1
#
_cell.length_a   1.000
_cell.length_b   1.000
_cell.length_c   1.000
_cell.angle_alpha   90.00
_cell.angle_beta   90.00
_cell.angle_gamma   90.00
#
_symmetry.space_group_name_H-M   'P 1'
#
loop_
_entity.id
_entity.type
_entity.pdbx_description
1 polymer ?
#
loop_
_entity_poly.entity_id
_entity_poly.type
_entity_poly.pdbx_seq_one_letter_code
_entity_poly.pdbx_strand_id
1 'polypeptide(L)' 'DVPASVGLRLLDHLESDDARLTLVKDADHRFNDPRALALMTRAVEEVSQNASG' A
#
# COMPACT_ATOMS: atom_id res chain seq x y z
N ASP A 1 -0.88 10.64 -13.96
CA ASP A 1 -0.62 10.90 -12.54
C ASP A 1 -1.88 10.57 -11.76
N VAL A 2 -1.77 9.93 -10.60
CA VAL A 2 -2.91 9.58 -9.74
C VAL A 2 -2.72 10.31 -8.41
N PRO A 3 -3.62 11.25 -8.04
CA PRO A 3 -3.43 12.02 -6.83
C PRO A 3 -3.61 11.14 -5.60
N ALA A 4 -2.82 11.43 -4.55
CA ALA A 4 -2.88 10.72 -3.26
C ALA A 4 -4.28 10.71 -2.63
N SER A 5 -5.13 11.70 -2.95
CA SER A 5 -6.52 11.76 -2.51
C SER A 5 -7.37 10.57 -2.97
N VAL A 6 -7.01 9.92 -4.08
CA VAL A 6 -7.68 8.67 -4.49
C VAL A 6 -7.41 7.55 -3.49
N GLY A 7 -6.17 7.40 -3.02
CA GLY A 7 -5.81 6.40 -2.01
C GLY A 7 -6.52 6.64 -0.68
N LEU A 8 -6.60 7.91 -0.24
CA LEU A 8 -7.33 8.28 0.99
C LEU A 8 -8.82 7.94 0.86
N ARG A 9 -9.45 8.28 -0.27
CA ARG A 9 -10.85 7.90 -0.51
C ARG A 9 -11.05 6.40 -0.50
N LEU A 10 -10.13 5.60 -1.04
CA LEU A 10 -10.25 4.15 -0.96
C LEU A 10 -10.19 3.68 0.49
N LEU A 11 -9.23 4.17 1.27
CA LEU A 11 -9.08 3.82 2.69
C LEU A 11 -10.36 4.12 3.48
N ASP A 12 -10.99 5.27 3.26
CA ASP A 12 -12.25 5.65 3.93
C ASP A 12 -13.42 4.69 3.63
N HIS A 13 -13.36 3.93 2.54
CA HIS A 13 -14.43 3.02 2.12
C HIS A 13 -14.09 1.53 2.35
N LEU A 14 -12.90 1.20 2.86
CA LEU A 14 -12.51 -0.18 3.12
C LEU A 14 -13.15 -0.67 4.42
N GLU A 15 -13.88 -1.78 4.35
CA GLU A 15 -14.31 -2.54 5.52
C GLU A 15 -13.22 -3.57 5.87
N SER A 16 -12.31 -3.20 6.77
CA SER A 16 -11.24 -4.08 7.24
C SER A 16 -10.71 -3.61 8.59
N ASP A 17 -10.45 -4.56 9.48
CA ASP A 17 -9.93 -4.29 10.83
C ASP A 17 -8.44 -3.89 10.83
N ASP A 18 -7.70 -4.15 9.74
CA ASP A 18 -6.26 -3.84 9.61
C ASP A 18 -5.92 -3.25 8.22
N ALA A 19 -6.75 -2.34 7.71
CA ALA A 19 -6.43 -1.59 6.49
C ALA A 19 -5.29 -0.58 6.73
N ARG A 20 -4.28 -0.60 5.86
CA ARG A 20 -3.14 0.32 5.91
C ARG A 20 -2.87 0.94 4.55
N LEU A 21 -2.58 2.25 4.52
CA LEU A 21 -2.18 2.99 3.33
C LEU A 21 -0.81 3.63 3.54
N THR A 22 0.14 3.33 2.64
CA THR A 22 1.47 3.93 2.65
C THR A 22 1.60 4.96 1.55
N LEU A 23 1.82 6.23 1.91
CA LEU A 23 2.08 7.32 0.97
C LEU A 23 3.60 7.55 0.87
N VAL A 24 4.15 7.41 -0.34
CA VAL A 24 5.58 7.64 -0.61
C VAL A 24 5.74 8.95 -1.37
N LYS A 25 6.45 9.90 -0.75
CA LYS A 25 6.73 11.19 -1.37
C LYS A 25 7.63 11.01 -2.60
N ASP A 26 7.33 11.76 -3.66
CA ASP A 26 8.11 11.84 -4.90
C ASP A 26 8.30 10.50 -5.63
N ALA A 27 7.45 9.51 -5.34
CA ALA A 27 7.44 8.24 -6.07
C ALA A 27 6.79 8.43 -7.45
N ASP A 28 7.35 7.76 -8.45
CA ASP A 28 6.69 7.66 -9.76
C ASP A 28 5.44 6.76 -9.67
N HIS A 29 4.45 7.04 -10.53
CA HIS A 29 3.20 6.29 -10.67
C HIS A 29 3.39 4.80 -10.86
N ARG A 30 4.54 4.42 -11.42
CA ARG A 30 4.89 3.03 -11.70
C ARG A 30 5.37 2.28 -10.46
N PHE A 31 5.83 2.99 -9.42
CA PHE A 31 6.39 2.41 -8.20
C PHE A 31 7.37 1.25 -8.49
N ASN A 32 8.23 1.42 -9.49
CA ASN A 32 9.09 0.36 -10.02
C ASN A 32 10.56 0.48 -9.59
N ASP A 33 10.89 1.45 -8.73
CA ASP A 33 12.21 1.55 -8.16
C ASP A 33 12.46 0.45 -7.10
N PRO A 34 13.72 0.11 -6.79
CA PRO A 34 14.03 -0.96 -5.85
C PRO A 34 13.43 -0.78 -4.45
N ARG A 35 13.28 0.46 -3.97
CA ARG A 35 12.70 0.74 -2.66
C ARG A 35 11.19 0.51 -2.68
N ALA A 36 10.49 0.97 -3.71
CA ALA A 36 9.06 0.74 -3.87
C ALA A 36 8.74 -0.76 -3.98
N LEU A 37 9.53 -1.51 -4.76
CA LEU A 37 9.37 -2.96 -4.88
C LEU A 37 9.58 -3.68 -3.55
N ALA A 38 10.61 -3.30 -2.78
CA ALA A 38 10.83 -3.87 -1.45
C ALA A 38 9.68 -3.57 -0.46
N LEU A 39 9.06 -2.39 -0.54
CA LEU A 39 7.88 -2.05 0.26
C LEU A 39 6.68 -2.95 -0.11
N MET A 40 6.45 -3.17 -1.40
CA MET A 40 5.36 -4.06 -1.87
C MET A 40 5.58 -5.50 -1.41
N THR A 41 6.79 -6.04 -1.55
CA THR A 41 7.12 -7.40 -1.08
C THR A 41 6.82 -7.57 0.40
N ARG A 42 7.27 -6.62 1.24
CA ARG A 42 7.02 -6.67 2.70
C ARG A 42 5.53 -6.61 3.04
N ALA A 43 4.78 -5.73 2.38
CA ALA A 43 3.34 -5.63 2.61
C ALA A 43 2.62 -6.95 2.27
N VAL A 44 3.03 -7.62 1.20
CA VAL A 44 2.49 -8.95 0.82
C VAL A 44 2.86 -10.02 1.85
N GLU A 45 4.10 -10.02 2.33
CA GLU A 45 4.55 -10.95 3.38
C GLU A 45 3.75 -10.77 4.68
N GLU A 46 3.54 -9.53 5.13
CA GLU A 46 2.77 -9.21 6.34
C GLU A 46 1.33 -9.74 6.26
N VAL A 47 0.60 -9.46 5.17
CA VAL A 47 -0.79 -9.92 5.03
C VAL A 47 -0.89 -11.43 4.86
N SER A 48 0.11 -12.06 4.22
CA SER A 48 0.15 -13.52 4.04
C SER A 48 0.38 -14.25 5.36
N GLN A 49 1.22 -13.68 6.23
CA GLN A 49 1.46 -14.22 7.57
C GLN A 49 0.26 -14.02 8.49
N ASN A 50 -0.39 -12.85 8.43
CA ASN A 50 -1.56 -12.53 9.26
C ASN A 50 -2.79 -13.38 8.90
N ALA A 51 -2.91 -13.86 7.66
CA ALA A 51 -4.01 -14.73 7.24
C ALA A 51 -3.90 -16.18 7.78
N SER A 52 -2.75 -16.56 8.34
CA SER A 52 -2.46 -17.92 8.81
C SER A 52 -2.59 -18.09 10.34
N GLY A 53 -2.97 -17.04 11.06
CA GLY A 53 -3.17 -17.04 12.52
C GLY A 53 -4.62 -16.75 12.88
#